data_AF-A0A5B8KAE3-F1
#
_entry.id   AF-A0A5B8KAE3-F1
#
_cell.length_a   1.000
_cell.length_b   1.000
_cell.length_c   1.000
_cell.angle_alpha   90.00
_cell.angle_beta   90.00
_cell.angle_gamma   90.00
#
_symmetry.space_group_name_H-M   'P 1'
#
loop_
_entity.id
_entity.type
_entity.pdbx_description
1 polymer ?
#
loop_
_entity_poly.entity_id
_entity_poly.type
_entity_poly.pdbx_seq_one_letter_code
_entity_poly.pdbx_strand_id
1 'polypeptide(L)'
;MLGRRSASAALAALLLLVLLSVVVQAWVLPAAVERAVTLFPEVRPLTVPAIVWGVCSIACWQAIAVIAVQLLRRRRDGRSGIAPGKLLAAAGGCLAAFVALVVAAFVALNRLGHTPPGVMLGLLAAGFTALITLGTLAFLAGNPALPSV
;
A
#
# COMPACT_ATOMS: atom_id res chain seq x y z
N MET A 1 21.26 -11.17 12.27
CA MET A 1 20.23 -11.97 12.96
C MET A 1 19.32 -11.01 13.72
N LEU A 2 18.05 -10.85 13.32
CA LEU A 2 17.08 -10.11 14.14
C LEU A 2 16.81 -10.96 15.40
N GLY A 3 17.04 -10.42 16.59
CA GLY A 3 16.70 -11.11 17.83
C GLY A 3 15.21 -11.49 17.87
N ARG A 4 14.89 -12.61 18.53
CA ARG A 4 13.50 -13.14 18.59
C ARG A 4 12.47 -12.10 19.05
N ARG A 5 12.90 -11.13 19.88
CA ARG A 5 12.11 -9.98 20.37
C ARG A 5 11.85 -8.91 19.30
N SER A 6 12.81 -8.62 18.42
CA SER A 6 12.63 -7.63 17.35
C SER A 6 11.75 -8.17 16.22
N ALA A 7 11.84 -9.46 15.90
CA ALA A 7 10.94 -10.09 14.95
C ALA A 7 9.47 -10.10 15.44
N SER A 8 9.24 -10.35 16.75
CA SER A 8 7.88 -10.24 17.33
C SER A 8 7.36 -8.81 17.36
N ALA A 9 8.21 -7.83 17.66
CA ALA A 9 7.82 -6.42 17.63
C ALA A 9 7.44 -5.97 16.22
N ALA A 10 8.22 -6.36 15.21
CA ALA A 10 7.93 -6.07 13.80
C ALA A 10 6.61 -6.72 13.33
N LEU A 11 6.35 -7.97 13.73
CA LEU A 11 5.08 -8.64 13.46
C LEU A 11 3.89 -7.91 14.12
N ALA A 12 4.02 -7.55 15.39
CA ALA A 12 2.98 -6.82 16.11
C ALA A 12 2.71 -5.45 15.48
N ALA A 13 3.77 -4.72 15.09
CA ALA A 13 3.67 -3.44 14.41
C ALA A 13 2.97 -3.56 13.05
N LEU A 14 3.31 -4.58 12.24
CA LEU A 14 2.66 -4.83 10.96
C LEU A 14 1.17 -5.17 11.12
N LEU A 15 0.83 -6.01 12.11
CA LEU A 15 -0.56 -6.35 12.40
C LEU A 15 -1.34 -5.13 12.88
N LEU A 16 -0.76 -4.33 13.76
CA LEU A 16 -1.35 -3.07 14.21
C LEU A 16 -1.57 -2.11 13.05
N LEU A 17 -0.61 -2.00 12.13
CA LEU A 17 -0.72 -1.16 10.94
C LEU A 17 -1.87 -1.63 10.04
N VAL A 18 -2.02 -2.94 9.83
CA VAL A 18 -3.16 -3.50 9.08
C VAL A 18 -4.48 -3.16 9.79
N LEU A 19 -4.58 -3.35 11.10
CA LEU A 19 -5.78 -3.01 11.87
C LEU A 19 -6.12 -1.51 11.77
N LEU A 20 -5.13 -0.64 11.94
CA LEU A 20 -5.31 0.81 11.80
C LEU A 20 -5.77 1.18 10.39
N SER A 21 -5.23 0.53 9.36
CA SER A 21 -5.64 0.79 7.98
C SER A 21 -7.11 0.43 7.69
N VAL A 22 -7.63 -0.62 8.35
CA VAL A 22 -9.06 -0.99 8.27
C VAL A 22 -9.93 0.06 8.94
N VAL A 23 -9.51 0.58 10.10
CA VAL A 23 -10.20 1.70 10.77
C VAL A 23 -10.23 2.94 9.87
N VAL A 24 -9.11 3.24 9.20
CA VAL A 24 -9.04 4.35 8.24
C VAL A 24 -10.00 4.14 7.06
N GLN A 25 -10.06 2.94 6.49
CA GLN A 25 -10.99 2.62 5.39
C GLN A 25 -12.46 2.74 5.79
N ALA A 26 -12.83 2.26 6.98
CA ALA A 26 -14.22 2.19 7.42
C ALA A 26 -14.76 3.53 7.94
N TRP A 27 -13.91 4.35 8.55
CA TRP A 27 -14.36 5.55 9.29
C TRP A 27 -13.74 6.85 8.79
N VAL A 28 -12.42 6.87 8.59
CA VAL A 28 -11.71 8.11 8.28
C VAL A 28 -11.92 8.51 6.81
N LEU A 29 -11.83 7.55 5.89
CA LEU A 29 -11.98 7.79 4.46
C LEU A 29 -13.40 8.26 4.11
N PRO A 30 -14.48 7.60 4.56
CA PRO A 30 -15.84 8.07 4.26
C PRO A 30 -16.11 9.45 4.86
N ALA A 31 -15.69 9.70 6.11
CA ALA A 31 -15.87 10.99 6.77
C ALA A 31 -15.10 12.12 6.06
N ALA A 32 -13.90 11.85 5.54
CA ALA A 32 -13.14 12.83 4.77
C ALA A 32 -13.82 13.16 3.44
N VAL A 33 -14.36 12.15 2.74
CA VAL A 33 -15.10 12.35 1.49
C VAL A 33 -16.40 13.11 1.74
N GLU A 34 -17.13 12.78 2.81
CA GLU A 34 -18.35 13.49 3.20
C GLU A 34 -18.06 14.97 3.48
N ARG A 35 -17.00 15.28 4.24
CA ARG A 35 -16.56 16.67 4.46
C ARG A 35 -16.23 17.37 3.14
N ALA A 36 -15.52 16.71 2.22
CA ALA A 36 -15.20 17.28 0.92
C ALA A 36 -16.48 17.59 0.11
N VAL A 37 -17.47 16.70 0.14
CA VAL A 37 -18.78 16.89 -0.51
C VAL A 37 -19.58 18.03 0.12
N THR A 38 -19.50 18.21 1.44
CA THR A 38 -20.18 19.34 2.10
C THR A 38 -19.57 20.69 1.75
N LEU A 39 -18.25 20.74 1.51
CA LEU A 39 -17.54 21.96 1.14
C LEU A 39 -17.64 22.25 -0.36
N PHE A 40 -17.70 21.21 -1.19
CA PHE A 40 -17.75 21.29 -2.65
C PHE A 40 -18.85 20.36 -3.18
N PRO A 41 -20.11 20.81 -3.25
CA PRO A 41 -21.23 19.96 -3.64
C PRO A 41 -21.10 19.46 -5.09
N GLU A 42 -20.34 20.14 -5.96
CA GLU A 42 -20.03 19.67 -7.32
C GLU A 42 -19.30 18.32 -7.37
N VAL A 43 -18.63 17.88 -6.29
CA VAL A 43 -17.90 16.59 -6.28
C VAL A 43 -18.77 15.40 -5.83
N ARG A 44 -20.07 15.59 -5.56
CA ARG A 44 -21.02 14.51 -5.24
C ARG A 44 -20.99 13.30 -6.18
N PRO A 45 -20.97 13.43 -7.52
CA PRO A 45 -20.91 12.27 -8.40
C PRO A 45 -19.57 11.51 -8.30
N LEU A 46 -18.52 12.16 -7.78
CA LEU A 46 -17.18 11.59 -7.61
C LEU A 46 -17.00 10.89 -6.25
N THR A 47 -17.96 10.97 -5.34
CA THR A 47 -17.90 10.36 -4.00
C THR A 47 -17.61 8.86 -4.05
N VAL A 48 -18.42 8.09 -4.80
CA VAL A 48 -18.26 6.64 -4.89
C VAL A 48 -16.93 6.27 -5.57
N PRO A 49 -16.57 6.84 -6.73
CA PRO A 49 -15.25 6.63 -7.33
C PRO A 49 -14.10 6.93 -6.38
N ALA A 50 -14.15 8.04 -5.64
CA ALA A 50 -13.09 8.43 -4.71
C ALA A 50 -12.92 7.43 -3.56
N ILE A 51 -14.02 6.94 -2.98
CA ILE A 51 -13.98 5.93 -1.93
C ILE A 51 -13.41 4.62 -2.47
N VAL A 52 -13.91 4.15 -3.62
CA VAL A 52 -13.43 2.91 -4.24
C VAL A 52 -11.93 3.00 -4.54
N TRP A 53 -11.47 4.13 -5.08
CA TRP A 53 -10.05 4.35 -5.36
C TRP A 53 -9.19 4.32 -4.09
N GLY A 54 -9.66 5.00 -3.02
CA GLY A 54 -9.00 5.01 -1.73
C GLY A 54 -8.92 3.62 -1.10
N VAL A 55 -10.02 2.86 -1.14
CA VAL A 55 -10.07 1.48 -0.64
C VAL A 55 -9.12 0.59 -1.41
N CYS A 56 -9.14 0.62 -2.74
CA CYS A 56 -8.22 -0.16 -3.58
C CYS A 56 -6.75 0.17 -3.29
N SER A 57 -6.44 1.47 -3.15
CA SER A 57 -5.10 1.95 -2.81
C SER A 57 -4.62 1.39 -1.46
N ILE A 58 -5.45 1.46 -0.43
CA ILE A 58 -5.11 0.93 0.90
C ILE A 58 -5.02 -0.60 0.88
N ALA A 59 -5.88 -1.28 0.12
CA ALA A 59 -5.85 -2.74 -0.02
C ALA A 59 -4.54 -3.24 -0.64
N CYS A 60 -3.97 -2.52 -1.61
CA CYS A 60 -2.64 -2.85 -2.15
C CYS A 60 -1.56 -2.83 -1.06
N TRP A 61 -1.57 -1.83 -0.18
CA TRP A 61 -0.63 -1.75 0.94
C TRP A 61 -0.88 -2.79 2.03
N GLN A 62 -2.15 -3.10 2.32
CA GLN A 62 -2.51 -4.19 3.23
C GLN A 62 -2.00 -5.55 2.72
N ALA A 63 -2.15 -5.83 1.42
CA ALA A 63 -1.65 -7.06 0.81
C ALA A 63 -0.12 -7.18 0.97
N ILE A 64 0.62 -6.09 0.74
CA ILE A 64 2.07 -6.03 0.95
C ILE A 64 2.43 -6.27 2.42
N ALA A 65 1.71 -5.66 3.36
CA ALA A 65 1.92 -5.85 4.80
C ALA A 65 1.67 -7.31 5.22
N VAL A 66 0.63 -7.95 4.69
CA VAL A 66 0.34 -9.37 4.92
C VAL A 66 1.45 -10.26 4.35
N ILE A 67 1.95 -9.95 3.14
CA ILE A 67 3.08 -10.67 2.55
C ILE A 67 4.33 -10.52 3.44
N ALA A 68 4.60 -9.32 3.95
CA ALA A 68 5.71 -9.09 4.88
C ALA A 68 5.55 -9.91 6.17
N VAL A 69 4.35 -9.98 6.75
CA VAL A 69 4.05 -10.84 7.90
C VAL A 69 4.36 -12.31 7.60
N GLN A 70 3.96 -12.82 6.43
CA GLN A 70 4.24 -14.22 6.04
C GLN A 70 5.74 -14.48 5.90
N LEU A 71 6.49 -13.55 5.30
CA LEU A 71 7.95 -13.67 5.18
C LEU A 71 8.64 -13.63 6.55
N LEU A 72 8.20 -12.75 7.47
CA LEU A 72 8.75 -12.69 8.83
C LEU A 72 8.44 -13.96 9.63
N ARG A 73 7.20 -14.49 9.54
CA ARG A 73 6.83 -15.75 10.19
C ARG A 73 7.66 -16.92 9.66
N ARG A 74 7.87 -16.99 8.35
CA ARG A 74 8.74 -18.01 7.76
C ARG A 74 10.17 -17.93 8.29
N ARG A 75 10.76 -16.73 8.38
CA ARG A 75 12.10 -16.54 8.97
C ARG A 75 12.15 -16.90 10.45
N ARG A 76 11.07 -16.69 11.21
CA ARG A 76 11.01 -16.96 12.65
C ARG A 76 10.80 -18.44 12.96
N ASP A 77 9.88 -19.10 12.27
CA ASP A 77 9.36 -20.42 12.62
C ASP A 77 9.79 -21.52 11.63
N GLY A 78 10.51 -21.18 10.55
CA GLY A 78 10.99 -22.11 9.52
C GLY A 78 9.89 -22.78 8.67
N ARG A 79 8.61 -22.48 8.96
CA ARG A 79 7.44 -23.11 8.33
C ARG A 79 6.63 -22.08 7.53
N SER A 80 6.64 -22.21 6.21
CA SER A 80 5.64 -21.64 5.31
C SER A 80 5.44 -22.59 4.14
N GLY A 81 4.17 -22.85 3.77
CA GLY A 81 3.83 -23.65 2.60
C GLY A 81 3.99 -22.91 1.27
N ILE A 82 4.25 -21.61 1.28
CA ILE A 82 4.33 -20.77 0.09
C ILE A 82 5.79 -20.43 -0.22
N ALA A 83 6.18 -20.63 -1.48
CA ALA A 83 7.51 -20.29 -1.97
C ALA A 83 7.77 -18.77 -1.90
N PRO A 84 8.96 -18.36 -1.43
CA PRO A 84 9.35 -16.96 -1.21
C PRO A 84 9.27 -16.14 -2.49
N GLY A 85 9.70 -16.72 -3.62
CA GLY A 85 9.60 -16.07 -4.94
C GLY A 85 8.16 -15.74 -5.35
N LYS A 86 7.17 -16.57 -5.00
CA LYS A 86 5.76 -16.30 -5.28
C LYS A 86 5.23 -15.13 -4.44
N LEU A 87 5.65 -15.03 -3.19
CA LEU A 87 5.31 -13.91 -2.30
C LEU A 87 5.94 -12.60 -2.79
N LEU A 88 7.19 -12.63 -3.23
CA LEU A 88 7.86 -11.46 -3.81
C LEU A 88 7.21 -11.02 -5.12
N ALA A 89 6.86 -11.96 -6.01
CA ALA A 89 6.12 -11.64 -7.24
C ALA A 89 4.74 -11.04 -6.94
N ALA A 90 4.01 -11.57 -5.95
CA ALA A 90 2.73 -11.01 -5.52
C ALA A 90 2.88 -9.58 -4.98
N ALA A 91 3.90 -9.31 -4.16
CA ALA A 91 4.18 -7.97 -3.65
C ALA A 91 4.54 -6.99 -4.78
N GLY A 92 5.33 -7.45 -5.76
CA GLY A 92 5.63 -6.69 -6.99
C GLY A 92 4.37 -6.36 -7.79
N GLY A 93 3.46 -7.33 -7.95
CA GLY A 93 2.17 -7.12 -8.60
C GLY A 93 1.28 -6.10 -7.87
N CYS A 94 1.21 -6.16 -6.54
CA CYS A 94 0.47 -5.18 -5.74
C CYS A 94 1.05 -3.76 -5.88
N LEU A 95 2.38 -3.63 -5.89
CA LEU A 95 3.05 -2.34 -6.10
C LEU A 95 2.81 -1.78 -7.51
N ALA A 96 2.89 -2.63 -8.54
CA ALA A 96 2.59 -2.22 -9.90
C ALA A 96 1.13 -1.76 -10.06
N ALA A 97 0.18 -2.49 -9.47
CA ALA A 97 -1.22 -2.10 -9.44
C ALA A 97 -1.44 -0.75 -8.72
N PHE A 98 -0.74 -0.53 -7.60
CA PHE A 98 -0.77 0.74 -6.89
C PHE A 98 -0.22 1.90 -7.73
N VAL A 99 0.91 1.70 -8.43
CA VAL A 99 1.46 2.71 -9.35
C VAL A 99 0.45 3.03 -10.45
N ALA A 100 -0.20 2.03 -11.03
CA ALA A 100 -1.25 2.25 -12.03
C ALA A 100 -2.43 3.07 -11.46
N LEU A 101 -2.85 2.79 -10.21
CA LEU A 101 -3.86 3.58 -9.50
C LEU A 101 -3.42 5.04 -9.30
N VAL A 102 -2.16 5.29 -8.93
CA VAL A 102 -1.63 6.66 -8.79
C VAL A 102 -1.61 7.40 -10.12
N VAL A 103 -1.15 6.76 -11.19
CA VAL A 103 -1.13 7.35 -12.55
C VAL A 103 -2.54 7.67 -13.01
N ALA A 104 -3.48 6.73 -12.86
CA ALA A 104 -4.86 6.97 -13.26
C ALA A 104 -5.51 8.09 -12.41
N ALA A 105 -5.18 8.20 -11.12
CA ALA A 105 -5.70 9.28 -10.26
C ALA A 105 -5.14 10.63 -10.69
N PHE A 106 -3.85 10.69 -10.99
CA PHE A 106 -3.20 11.89 -11.51
C PHE A 106 -3.84 12.36 -12.82
N VAL A 107 -4.03 11.45 -13.78
CA VAL A 107 -4.68 11.77 -15.07
C VAL A 107 -6.12 12.24 -14.86
N ALA A 108 -6.90 11.53 -14.03
CA ALA A 108 -8.29 11.89 -13.75
C ALA A 108 -8.41 13.28 -13.13
N LEU A 109 -7.60 13.59 -12.11
CA LEU A 109 -7.62 14.89 -11.44
C LEU A 109 -7.20 16.04 -12.36
N ASN A 110 -6.20 15.83 -13.21
CA ASN A 110 -5.79 16.82 -14.20
C ASN A 110 -6.88 17.07 -15.25
N ARG A 111 -7.55 16.01 -15.73
CA ARG A 111 -8.66 16.13 -16.70
C ARG A 111 -9.87 16.84 -16.11
N LEU A 112 -10.14 16.67 -14.83
CA LEU A 112 -11.22 17.33 -14.10
C LEU A 112 -10.85 18.74 -13.63
N GLY A 113 -9.60 19.20 -13.81
CA GLY A 113 -9.12 20.49 -13.32
C GLY A 113 -9.02 20.59 -11.78
N HIS A 114 -9.10 19.46 -11.07
CA HIS A 114 -9.09 19.38 -9.62
C HIS A 114 -7.68 19.04 -9.12
N THR A 115 -6.75 20.00 -9.22
CA THR A 115 -5.33 19.81 -8.88
C THR A 115 -4.85 20.66 -7.69
N PRO A 116 -5.46 20.54 -6.49
CA PRO A 116 -4.96 21.25 -5.32
C PRO A 116 -3.54 20.74 -4.97
N PRO A 117 -2.64 21.64 -4.55
CA PRO A 117 -1.21 21.32 -4.38
C PRO A 117 -0.99 20.19 -3.38
N GLY A 118 -1.77 20.14 -2.30
CA GLY A 118 -1.68 19.05 -1.31
C GLY A 118 -2.00 17.67 -1.89
N VAL A 119 -3.00 17.56 -2.78
CA VAL A 119 -3.38 16.28 -3.40
C VAL A 119 -2.33 15.84 -4.42
N MET A 120 -1.81 16.78 -5.21
CA MET A 120 -0.75 16.48 -6.18
C MET A 120 0.54 16.03 -5.49
N LEU A 121 0.96 16.73 -4.42
CA LEU A 121 2.12 16.32 -3.61
C LEU A 121 1.90 14.97 -2.94
N GLY A 122 0.70 14.71 -2.41
CA GLY A 122 0.34 13.42 -1.82
C GLY A 122 0.43 12.28 -2.82
N LEU A 123 -0.08 12.46 -4.04
CA LEU A 123 0.01 11.46 -5.12
C LEU A 123 1.44 11.21 -5.56
N LEU A 124 2.25 12.26 -5.71
CA LEU A 124 3.65 12.13 -6.06
C LEU A 124 4.42 11.38 -4.97
N ALA A 125 4.27 11.78 -3.71
CA ALA A 125 4.91 11.11 -2.58
C ALA A 125 4.52 9.63 -2.51
N ALA A 126 3.24 9.30 -2.68
CA ALA A 126 2.76 7.93 -2.71
C ALA A 126 3.34 7.14 -3.89
N GLY A 127 3.35 7.71 -5.10
CA GLY A 127 3.91 7.10 -6.30
C GLY A 127 5.41 6.83 -6.16
N PHE A 128 6.19 7.81 -5.70
CA PHE A 128 7.63 7.62 -5.46
C PHE A 128 7.89 6.57 -4.39
N THR A 129 7.11 6.55 -3.31
CA THR A 129 7.24 5.52 -2.26
C THR A 129 7.01 4.12 -2.82
N ALA A 130 6.01 3.94 -3.68
CA ALA A 130 5.75 2.67 -4.34
C ALA A 130 6.88 2.27 -5.30
N LEU A 131 7.40 3.20 -6.09
CA LEU A 131 8.52 2.96 -7.00
C LEU A 131 9.81 2.58 -6.26
N ILE A 132 10.13 3.28 -5.17
CA ILE A 132 11.29 2.96 -4.32
C ILE A 132 11.12 1.56 -3.71
N THR A 133 9.92 1.24 -3.22
CA THR A 133 9.63 -0.08 -2.63
C THR A 133 9.73 -1.18 -3.69
N LEU A 134 9.25 -0.94 -4.91
CA LEU A 134 9.34 -1.88 -6.02
C LEU A 134 10.80 -2.08 -6.47
N GLY A 135 11.56 -0.99 -6.59
CA GLY A 135 12.98 -1.04 -6.95
C GLY A 135 13.83 -1.78 -5.93
N THR A 136 13.58 -1.55 -4.64
CA THR A 136 14.25 -2.29 -3.56
C THR A 136 13.88 -3.78 -3.60
N LEU A 137 12.61 -4.12 -3.85
CA LEU A 137 12.18 -5.51 -3.99
C LEU A 137 12.84 -6.20 -5.20
N ALA A 138 12.90 -5.52 -6.35
CA ALA A 138 13.56 -6.03 -7.56
C ALA A 138 15.07 -6.23 -7.34
N PHE A 139 15.74 -5.27 -6.69
CA PHE A 139 17.16 -5.38 -6.35
C PHE A 139 17.46 -6.54 -5.41
N LEU A 140 16.60 -6.76 -4.40
CA LEU A 140 16.74 -7.88 -3.47
C LEU A 140 16.46 -9.23 -4.14
N ALA A 141 15.54 -9.29 -5.10
CA ALA A 141 15.23 -10.50 -5.85
C ALA A 141 16.31 -10.86 -6.89
N GLY A 142 17.00 -9.87 -7.46
CA GLY A 142 18.04 -10.05 -8.48
C GLY A 142 19.46 -10.31 -7.95
N ASN A 143 19.70 -10.18 -6.63
CA ASN A 143 21.02 -10.36 -6.05
C ASN A 143 21.29 -11.82 -5.59
N PRO A 144 22.21 -12.56 -6.24
CA PRO A 144 22.53 -13.94 -5.87
C PRO A 144 23.40 -14.07 -4.60
N ALA A 145 23.98 -12.96 -4.11
CA ALA A 145 24.88 -12.95 -2.94
C ALA A 145 24.15 -12.81 -1.59
N LEU A 146 22.84 -12.53 -1.60
CA LEU A 146 22.01 -12.56 -0.40
C LEU A 146 21.43 -13.97 -0.26
N PRO A 147 21.42 -14.58 0.94
CA PRO A 147 20.86 -15.91 1.12
C PRO A 147 19.44 -15.90 0.61
N SER A 148 19.16 -16.75 -0.38
CA SER A 148 17.84 -16.99 -0.92
C SER A 148 16.91 -17.35 0.25
N VAL A 149 16.12 -16.37 0.69
CA VAL A 149 15.08 -16.54 1.71
C VAL A 149 14.13 -17.60 1.22
#